data_AF-A0A956HCE0-F1
#
_entry.id   AF-A0A956HCE0-F1
#
_cell.length_a   1.000
_cell.length_b   1.000
_cell.length_c   1.000
_cell.angle_alpha   90.00
_cell.angle_beta   90.00
_cell.angle_gamma   90.00
#
_symmetry.space_group_name_H-M   'P 1'
#
loop_
_entity.id
_entity.type
_entity.pdbx_description
1 polymer ?
#
loop_
_entity_poly.entity_id
_entity_poly.type
_entity_poly.pdbx_seq_one_letter_code
_entity_poly.pdbx_strand_id
1 'polypeptide(L)'
;VELSDEQEPMLLRTGGSGWGPTVWFWAWVLAIAAVAVTLYLLARKLQAVKLHDWFLLGLGIPTAALPMVLGWFLLVGQRRRLIEGGDDRRYNTVQLAIGLVTVLTVLVALGTVRMLLTEPMWTMPTNFFGEGELLVWYADRSSDAMPQGTVLSVPSSLWRVLGMAWVAWFGWRGFAWFKWFRAEVGEGGWLR
;
A
#
# COMPACT_ATOMS: atom_id res chain seq x y z
N VAL A 1 8.67 -37.79 -7.61
CA VAL A 1 7.89 -36.78 -6.85
C VAL A 1 8.23 -35.44 -7.45
N GLU A 2 7.53 -35.10 -8.52
CA GLU A 2 7.58 -33.77 -9.16
C GLU A 2 6.90 -32.78 -8.22
N LEU A 3 7.67 -31.86 -7.67
CA LEU A 3 7.11 -30.65 -7.09
C LEU A 3 6.95 -29.65 -8.25
N SER A 4 5.85 -29.81 -8.99
CA SER A 4 5.32 -28.79 -9.88
C SER A 4 4.76 -27.66 -9.01
N ASP A 5 5.65 -26.80 -8.50
CA ASP A 5 5.22 -25.50 -8.02
C ASP A 5 5.12 -24.62 -9.26
N GLU A 6 3.94 -24.62 -9.90
CA GLU A 6 3.51 -23.67 -10.95
C GLU A 6 3.36 -22.26 -10.37
N GLN A 7 4.34 -21.81 -9.58
CA GLN A 7 4.39 -20.47 -9.03
C GLN A 7 5.44 -19.70 -9.80
N GLU A 8 4.98 -18.81 -10.67
CA GLU A 8 5.87 -17.91 -11.40
C GLU A 8 6.75 -17.14 -10.41
N PRO A 9 8.08 -17.17 -10.59
CA PRO A 9 8.99 -16.54 -9.65
C PRO A 9 8.89 -15.01 -9.78
N MET A 10 8.89 -14.34 -8.64
CA MET A 10 8.73 -12.89 -8.54
C MET A 10 9.94 -12.18 -9.14
N LEU A 11 9.73 -11.38 -10.19
CA LEU A 11 10.78 -10.65 -10.90
C LEU A 11 11.17 -9.38 -10.14
N LEU A 12 12.41 -9.31 -9.63
CA LEU A 12 12.94 -8.13 -8.95
C LEU A 12 13.60 -7.13 -9.90
N ARG A 13 14.31 -7.65 -10.91
CA ARG A 13 15.07 -6.84 -11.86
C ARG A 13 15.29 -7.60 -13.15
N THR A 14 15.07 -6.91 -14.25
CA THR A 14 15.40 -7.35 -15.60
C THR A 14 16.48 -6.40 -16.13
N GLY A 15 17.53 -6.96 -16.71
CA GLY A 15 18.61 -6.22 -17.36
C GLY A 15 18.89 -6.85 -18.72
N GLY A 16 19.48 -6.11 -19.64
CA GLY A 16 19.84 -6.64 -20.95
C GLY A 16 20.36 -5.56 -21.88
N SER A 17 21.11 -5.95 -22.91
CA SER A 17 21.60 -5.06 -23.95
C SER A 17 20.47 -4.75 -24.96
N GLY A 18 19.55 -3.86 -24.59
CA GLY A 18 18.41 -3.46 -25.43
C GLY A 18 17.30 -2.75 -24.65
N TRP A 19 16.23 -2.36 -25.33
CA TRP A 19 14.99 -1.91 -24.67
C TRP A 19 14.31 -3.15 -24.08
N GLY A 20 14.38 -3.29 -22.76
CA GLY A 20 13.85 -4.44 -22.02
C GLY A 20 12.70 -4.06 -21.09
N PRO A 21 11.97 -5.07 -20.57
CA PRO A 21 10.94 -4.85 -19.57
C PRO A 21 11.55 -4.08 -18.39
N THR A 22 10.87 -3.03 -17.92
CA THR A 22 11.33 -2.23 -16.78
C THR A 22 10.53 -2.63 -15.56
N VAL A 23 11.21 -3.06 -14.50
CA VAL A 23 10.54 -3.38 -13.24
C VAL A 23 10.25 -2.10 -12.48
N TRP A 24 8.98 -1.67 -12.45
CA TRP A 24 8.52 -0.47 -11.76
C TRP A 24 8.55 -0.56 -10.22
N PHE A 25 8.84 -1.75 -9.68
CA PHE A 25 8.84 -2.04 -8.24
C PHE A 25 9.62 -1.01 -7.41
N TRP A 26 10.87 -0.71 -7.79
CA TRP A 26 11.72 0.19 -7.02
C TRP A 26 11.27 1.66 -7.09
N ALA A 27 10.79 2.10 -8.25
CA ALA A 27 10.22 3.43 -8.40
C ALA A 27 8.96 3.58 -7.54
N TRP A 28 8.13 2.55 -7.49
CA TRP A 28 6.93 2.51 -6.65
C TRP A 28 7.27 2.52 -5.15
N VAL A 29 8.24 1.72 -4.70
CA VAL A 29 8.72 1.73 -3.30
C VAL A 29 9.27 3.10 -2.91
N LEU A 30 10.05 3.75 -3.77
CA LEU A 30 10.55 5.10 -3.54
C LEU A 30 9.43 6.14 -3.49
N ALA A 31 8.43 6.05 -4.38
CA ALA A 31 7.27 6.94 -4.36
C ALA A 31 6.48 6.80 -3.05
N ILE A 32 6.25 5.57 -2.57
CA ILE A 32 5.61 5.30 -1.28
C ILE A 32 6.45 5.89 -0.13
N ALA A 33 7.77 5.72 -0.15
CA ALA A 33 8.65 6.30 0.86
C ALA A 33 8.54 7.83 0.91
N ALA A 34 8.51 8.49 -0.24
CA ALA A 34 8.35 9.95 -0.32
C ALA A 34 6.99 10.42 0.23
N VAL A 35 5.91 9.73 -0.12
CA VAL A 35 4.56 10.01 0.41
C VAL A 35 4.51 9.77 1.92
N ALA A 36 5.09 8.67 2.40
CA ALA A 36 5.13 8.35 3.83
C ALA A 36 5.87 9.42 4.64
N VAL A 37 7.00 9.92 4.14
CA VAL A 37 7.73 11.03 4.76
C VAL A 37 6.88 12.30 4.75
N THR A 38 6.28 12.65 3.61
CA THR A 38 5.44 13.86 3.48
C THR A 38 4.27 13.83 4.46
N LEU A 39 3.58 12.69 4.57
CA LEU A 39 2.48 12.51 5.50
C LEU A 39 2.95 12.53 6.94
N TYR A 40 4.07 11.89 7.26
CA TYR A 40 4.65 11.95 8.60
C TYR A 40 4.96 13.41 9.02
N LEU A 41 5.50 14.21 8.10
CA LEU A 41 5.77 15.64 8.34
C LEU A 41 4.49 16.45 8.60
N LEU A 42 3.44 16.21 7.81
CA LEU A 42 2.15 16.90 7.93
C LEU A 42 1.36 16.44 9.17
N ALA A 43 1.45 15.15 9.47
CA ALA A 43 0.76 14.47 10.54
C ALA A 43 1.59 14.40 11.83
N ARG A 44 2.67 15.17 12.00
CA ARG A 44 3.53 15.10 13.22
C ARG A 44 2.76 15.27 14.53
N LYS A 45 1.63 16.00 14.51
CA LYS A 45 0.76 16.19 15.67
C LYS A 45 -0.09 14.96 16.00
N LEU A 46 -0.20 14.00 15.07
CA LEU A 46 -0.87 12.72 15.23
C LEU A 46 0.11 11.76 15.90
N GLN A 47 0.09 11.72 17.24
CA GLN A 47 0.99 10.88 18.04
C GLN A 47 0.80 9.37 17.83
N ALA A 48 -0.26 8.95 17.14
CA ALA A 48 -0.62 7.54 16.96
C ALA A 48 0.09 6.84 15.79
N VAL A 49 0.55 7.58 14.76
CA VAL A 49 1.07 6.99 13.51
C VAL A 49 2.53 7.37 13.30
N LYS A 50 3.41 6.37 13.28
CA LYS A 50 4.86 6.51 13.08
C LYS A 50 5.20 6.48 11.59
N LEU A 51 6.40 6.95 11.22
CA LEU A 51 6.86 6.95 9.83
C LEU A 51 6.78 5.56 9.17
N HIS A 52 7.18 4.50 9.90
CA HIS A 52 7.11 3.14 9.38
C HIS A 52 5.67 2.67 9.13
N ASP A 53 4.69 3.18 9.89
CA ASP A 53 3.29 2.82 9.66
C ASP A 53 2.79 3.40 8.35
N TRP A 54 3.14 4.65 8.04
CA TRP A 54 2.80 5.28 6.76
C TRP A 54 3.42 4.52 5.58
N PHE A 55 4.67 4.08 5.72
CA PHE A 55 5.34 3.29 4.71
C PHE A 55 4.69 1.92 4.51
N LEU A 56 4.44 1.20 5.60
CA LEU A 56 3.82 -0.13 5.55
C LEU A 56 2.37 -0.06 5.03
N LEU A 57 1.59 0.95 5.40
CA LEU A 57 0.26 1.18 4.82
C LEU A 57 0.34 1.39 3.31
N GLY A 58 1.30 2.20 2.84
CA GLY A 58 1.54 2.44 1.42
C GLY A 58 1.93 1.19 0.65
N LEU A 59 2.66 0.27 1.30
CA LEU A 59 3.13 -0.97 0.68
C LEU A 59 2.02 -2.03 0.56
N GLY A 60 1.10 -2.09 1.52
CA GLY A 60 0.09 -3.15 1.57
C GLY A 60 -1.25 -2.76 0.97
N ILE A 61 -1.70 -1.52 1.16
CA ILE A 61 -3.04 -1.09 0.72
C ILE A 61 -3.02 -0.80 -0.80
N PRO A 62 -4.06 -1.23 -1.55
CA PRO A 62 -4.17 -0.92 -2.97
C PRO A 62 -4.09 0.58 -3.27
N THR A 63 -3.36 0.94 -4.33
CA THR A 63 -3.08 2.34 -4.68
C THR A 63 -4.34 3.19 -4.86
N ALA A 64 -5.40 2.61 -5.43
CA ALA A 64 -6.70 3.25 -5.59
C ALA A 64 -7.39 3.59 -4.26
N ALA A 65 -7.12 2.82 -3.21
CA ALA A 65 -7.72 3.00 -1.89
C ALA A 65 -6.83 3.77 -0.92
N LEU A 66 -5.54 3.96 -1.23
CA LEU A 66 -4.60 4.71 -0.39
C LEU A 66 -5.12 6.10 0.00
N PRO A 67 -5.58 6.98 -0.92
CA PRO A 67 -6.03 8.31 -0.53
C PRO A 67 -7.16 8.29 0.50
N MET A 68 -8.06 7.31 0.40
CA MET A 68 -9.17 7.14 1.35
C MET A 68 -8.65 6.77 2.75
N VAL A 69 -7.78 5.76 2.84
CA VAL A 69 -7.23 5.28 4.12
C VAL A 69 -6.38 6.36 4.78
N LEU A 70 -5.53 7.03 4.01
CA LEU A 70 -4.68 8.12 4.51
C LEU A 70 -5.54 9.33 4.92
N GLY A 71 -6.57 9.64 4.14
CA GLY A 71 -7.56 10.67 4.44
C GLY A 71 -8.31 10.39 5.73
N TRP A 72 -8.63 9.13 6.04
CA TRP A 72 -9.25 8.75 7.31
C TRP A 72 -8.38 9.11 8.52
N PHE A 73 -7.09 8.77 8.50
CA PHE A 73 -6.16 9.12 9.59
C PHE A 73 -6.07 10.64 9.79
N LEU A 74 -6.02 11.40 8.69
CA LEU A 74 -6.00 12.85 8.75
C LEU A 74 -7.33 13.43 9.26
N LEU A 75 -8.46 12.88 8.83
CA LEU A 75 -9.80 13.33 9.23
C LEU A 75 -10.03 13.14 10.73
N VAL A 76 -9.74 11.95 11.26
CA VAL A 76 -9.84 11.66 12.70
C VAL A 76 -8.87 12.54 13.48
N GLY A 77 -7.65 12.69 12.96
CA GLY A 77 -6.61 13.49 13.59
C GLY A 77 -6.83 15.00 13.61
N GLN A 78 -7.57 15.52 12.63
CA GLN A 78 -7.92 16.94 12.54
C GLN A 78 -9.30 17.24 13.10
N ARG A 79 -10.04 16.23 13.58
CA ARG A 79 -11.40 16.36 14.13
C ARG A 79 -11.56 17.56 15.05
N ARG A 80 -10.66 17.73 16.03
CA ARG A 80 -10.73 18.84 17.01
C ARG A 80 -10.81 20.19 16.31
N ARG A 81 -9.92 20.46 15.34
CA ARG A 81 -9.92 21.69 14.55
C ARG A 81 -11.13 21.84 13.63
N LEU A 82 -11.65 20.73 13.13
CA LEU A 82 -12.83 20.72 12.25
C LEU A 82 -14.13 21.00 13.02
N ILE A 83 -14.14 20.82 14.33
CA ILE A 83 -15.30 21.02 15.20
C ILE A 83 -15.16 22.33 16.01
N GLU A 84 -13.93 22.79 16.27
CA GLU A 84 -13.64 24.06 16.94
C GLU A 84 -14.44 25.23 16.32
N GLY A 85 -15.19 25.92 17.18
CA GLY A 85 -16.02 27.09 16.83
C GLY A 85 -17.25 26.78 15.95
N GLY A 86 -17.65 25.52 15.82
CA GLY A 86 -18.83 25.10 15.04
C GLY A 86 -20.09 24.83 15.86
N ASP A 87 -21.25 24.95 15.21
CA ASP A 87 -22.56 24.54 15.75
C ASP A 87 -22.72 23.00 15.79
N ASP A 88 -23.73 22.52 16.51
CA ASP A 88 -24.06 21.09 16.65
C ASP A 88 -24.28 20.39 15.29
N ARG A 89 -24.76 21.13 14.27
CA ARG A 89 -24.85 20.60 12.89
C ARG A 89 -23.50 20.24 12.30
N ARG A 90 -22.47 21.08 12.51
CA ARG A 90 -21.11 20.83 12.04
C ARG A 90 -20.49 19.65 12.80
N TYR A 91 -20.75 19.57 14.10
CA TYR A 91 -20.38 18.42 14.95
C TYR A 91 -20.92 17.11 14.37
N ASN A 92 -22.24 17.03 14.16
CA ASN A 92 -22.92 15.84 13.65
C ASN A 92 -22.47 15.46 12.24
N THR A 93 -22.23 16.46 11.37
CA THR A 93 -21.76 16.23 10.00
C THR A 93 -20.37 15.62 9.97
N VAL A 94 -19.43 16.16 10.77
CA VAL A 94 -18.08 15.62 10.89
C VAL A 94 -18.12 14.20 11.48
N GLN A 95 -18.97 13.95 12.47
CA GLN A 95 -19.10 12.64 13.09
C GLN A 95 -19.67 11.58 12.14
N LEU A 96 -20.68 11.95 11.35
CA LEU A 96 -21.24 11.08 10.32
C LEU A 96 -20.22 10.78 9.22
N ALA A 97 -19.48 11.80 8.78
CA ALA A 97 -18.40 11.62 7.80
C ALA A 97 -17.30 10.68 8.33
N ILE A 98 -16.86 10.88 9.58
CA ILE A 98 -15.91 9.97 10.24
C ILE A 98 -16.47 8.54 10.29
N GLY A 99 -17.73 8.37 10.70
CA GLY A 99 -18.38 7.05 10.75
C GLY A 99 -18.38 6.35 9.39
N LEU A 100 -18.82 7.04 8.34
CA LEU A 100 -18.87 6.49 6.98
C LEU A 100 -17.48 6.11 6.46
N VAL A 101 -16.51 7.03 6.56
CA VAL A 101 -15.14 6.79 6.09
C VAL A 101 -14.47 5.67 6.91
N THR A 102 -14.80 5.52 8.19
CA THR A 102 -14.31 4.41 9.03
C THR A 102 -14.79 3.07 8.50
N VAL A 103 -16.08 2.94 8.18
CA VAL A 103 -16.64 1.69 7.61
C VAL A 103 -15.93 1.35 6.30
N LEU A 104 -15.79 2.33 5.39
CA LEU A 104 -15.09 2.12 4.12
C LEU A 104 -13.63 1.72 4.33
N THR A 105 -12.93 2.36 5.26
CA THR A 105 -11.52 2.04 5.58
C THR A 105 -11.37 0.61 6.11
N VAL A 106 -12.31 0.17 6.96
CA VAL A 106 -12.32 -1.22 7.47
C VAL A 106 -12.58 -2.22 6.34
N LEU A 107 -13.52 -1.94 5.45
CA LEU A 107 -13.79 -2.81 4.29
C LEU A 107 -12.57 -2.93 3.37
N VAL A 108 -11.89 -1.81 3.10
CA VAL A 108 -10.62 -1.81 2.33
C VAL A 108 -9.55 -2.63 3.04
N ALA A 109 -9.41 -2.47 4.35
CA ALA A 109 -8.42 -3.22 5.14
C ALA A 109 -8.69 -4.74 5.08
N LEU A 110 -9.94 -5.17 5.25
CA LEU A 110 -10.32 -6.58 5.14
C LEU A 110 -10.11 -7.14 3.73
N GLY A 111 -10.46 -6.35 2.70
CA GLY A 111 -10.21 -6.71 1.30
C GLY A 111 -8.72 -6.85 1.02
N THR A 112 -7.90 -5.95 1.56
CA THR A 112 -6.44 -5.99 1.43
C THR A 112 -5.86 -7.24 2.08
N VAL A 113 -6.26 -7.57 3.32
CA VAL A 113 -5.81 -8.78 4.01
C VAL A 113 -6.17 -10.04 3.21
N ARG A 114 -7.38 -10.10 2.66
CA ARG A 114 -7.81 -11.21 1.80
C ARG A 114 -6.95 -11.30 0.54
N MET A 115 -6.78 -10.18 -0.15
CA MET A 115 -6.01 -10.09 -1.40
C MET A 115 -4.57 -10.57 -1.18
N LEU A 116 -3.91 -10.08 -0.13
CA LEU A 116 -2.51 -10.42 0.20
C LEU A 116 -2.29 -11.90 0.53
N LEU A 117 -3.33 -12.60 1.00
CA LEU A 117 -3.26 -14.02 1.36
C LEU A 117 -3.71 -14.95 0.23
N THR A 118 -4.52 -14.47 -0.70
CA THR A 118 -5.21 -15.28 -1.71
C THR A 118 -4.61 -15.11 -3.10
N GLU A 119 -4.18 -13.90 -3.46
CA GLU A 119 -3.73 -13.58 -4.82
C GLU A 119 -2.21 -13.73 -4.95
N PRO A 120 -1.72 -14.36 -6.04
CA PRO A 120 -0.29 -14.30 -6.37
C PRO A 120 0.12 -12.85 -6.60
N MET A 121 1.38 -12.50 -6.27
CA MET A 121 1.84 -11.12 -6.41
C MET A 121 1.67 -10.63 -7.85
N TRP A 122 1.08 -9.44 -8.01
CA TRP A 122 1.21 -8.66 -9.25
C TRP A 122 2.65 -8.16 -9.40
N THR A 123 3.57 -9.02 -9.82
CA THR A 123 4.67 -8.53 -10.65
C THR A 123 4.07 -8.31 -12.03
N MET A 124 3.72 -7.06 -12.35
CA MET A 124 3.52 -6.65 -13.74
C MET A 124 4.89 -6.22 -14.28
N PRO A 125 5.62 -7.05 -15.03
CA PRO A 125 6.55 -6.50 -16.00
C PRO A 125 5.74 -5.56 -16.90
N THR A 126 6.15 -4.32 -17.09
CA THR A 126 5.60 -3.53 -18.20
C THR A 126 6.63 -3.57 -19.30
N ASN A 127 6.19 -3.97 -20.49
CA ASN A 127 7.00 -3.90 -21.70
C ASN A 127 6.35 -2.86 -22.64
N PHE A 128 7.10 -2.40 -23.65
CA PHE A 128 6.58 -1.40 -24.59
C PHE A 128 5.46 -1.95 -25.50
N PHE A 129 5.20 -3.26 -25.45
CA PHE A 129 4.33 -4.00 -26.37
C PHE A 129 3.04 -4.54 -25.71
N GLY A 130 2.79 -4.30 -24.42
CA GLY A 130 1.60 -4.76 -23.71
C GLY A 130 1.80 -5.07 -22.22
N GLU A 131 0.79 -5.72 -21.63
CA GLU A 131 0.85 -6.23 -20.26
C GLU A 131 1.76 -7.47 -20.19
N GLY A 132 2.98 -7.27 -19.69
CA GLY A 132 3.82 -8.14 -18.86
C GLY A 132 3.94 -9.65 -18.94
N GLU A 133 3.08 -10.38 -19.65
CA GLU A 133 3.11 -11.85 -19.67
C GLU A 133 4.36 -12.39 -20.40
N LEU A 134 4.97 -11.57 -21.26
CA LEU A 134 6.17 -11.92 -22.02
C LEU A 134 7.32 -10.96 -21.70
N LEU A 135 8.43 -11.50 -21.17
CA LEU A 135 9.70 -10.77 -21.11
C LEU A 135 10.33 -10.76 -22.51
N VAL A 136 10.02 -9.71 -23.27
CA VAL A 136 10.59 -9.49 -24.61
C VAL A 136 11.68 -8.42 -24.52
N TRP A 137 12.90 -8.78 -24.90
CA TRP A 137 13.98 -7.82 -25.11
C TRP A 137 14.09 -7.49 -26.60
N TYR A 138 14.04 -6.20 -26.95
CA TYR A 138 14.21 -5.76 -28.33
C TYR A 138 15.56 -5.05 -28.52
N ALA A 139 16.32 -5.49 -29.52
CA ALA A 139 17.59 -4.89 -29.93
C ALA A 139 17.62 -4.73 -31.45
N ASP A 140 17.70 -3.48 -31.92
CA ASP A 140 17.68 -3.12 -33.35
C ASP A 140 19.02 -3.42 -34.06
N ARG A 141 20.11 -3.56 -33.30
CA ARG A 141 21.43 -3.94 -33.81
C ARG A 141 22.09 -4.90 -32.83
N SER A 142 22.68 -5.98 -33.34
CA SER A 142 23.57 -6.86 -32.58
C SER A 142 24.95 -6.85 -33.24
N SER A 143 26.00 -6.64 -32.44
CA SER A 143 27.39 -6.72 -32.89
C SER A 143 28.02 -7.97 -32.26
N ASP A 144 28.23 -9.00 -33.08
CA ASP A 144 28.93 -10.29 -32.87
C ASP A 144 28.55 -11.19 -31.68
N ALA A 145 27.99 -10.67 -30.59
CA ALA A 145 27.51 -11.46 -29.46
C ALA A 145 25.97 -11.48 -29.39
N MET A 146 25.40 -12.67 -29.13
CA MET A 146 23.97 -12.83 -28.91
C MET A 146 23.53 -11.97 -27.70
N PRO A 147 22.55 -11.07 -27.85
CA PRO A 147 22.07 -10.23 -26.75
C PRO A 147 21.54 -11.10 -25.61
N GLN A 148 22.15 -11.01 -24.43
CA GLN A 148 21.71 -11.75 -23.26
C GLN A 148 20.85 -10.87 -22.35
N GLY A 149 19.65 -11.34 -22.03
CA GLY A 149 18.81 -10.79 -20.98
C GLY A 149 19.19 -11.41 -19.63
N THR A 150 19.34 -10.59 -18.60
CA THR A 150 19.52 -11.04 -17.22
C THR A 150 18.21 -10.85 -16.47
N VAL A 151 17.78 -11.89 -15.75
CA VAL A 151 16.58 -11.87 -14.91
C VAL A 151 17.00 -12.19 -13.48
N LEU A 152 16.68 -11.30 -12.55
CA LEU A 152 16.77 -11.56 -11.11
C LEU A 152 15.35 -11.82 -10.62
N SER A 153 15.07 -13.07 -10.24
CA SER A 153 13.80 -13.47 -9.66
C SER A 153 13.98 -14.03 -8.24
N VAL A 154 12.90 -14.04 -7.49
CA VAL A 154 12.84 -14.52 -6.11
C VAL A 154 11.69 -15.51 -6.00
N PRO A 155 11.80 -16.56 -5.16
CA PRO A 155 10.69 -17.46 -4.92
C PRO A 155 9.44 -16.71 -4.44
N SER A 156 8.30 -17.04 -5.03
CA SER A 156 6.95 -16.60 -4.66
C SER A 156 6.64 -16.74 -3.17
N SER A 157 7.29 -17.70 -2.48
CA SER A 157 7.17 -17.89 -1.03
C SER A 157 7.60 -16.67 -0.23
N LEU A 158 8.59 -15.89 -0.69
CA LEU A 158 9.04 -14.69 0.02
C LEU A 158 7.91 -13.68 0.13
N TRP A 159 7.14 -13.49 -0.94
CA TRP A 159 5.98 -12.62 -0.93
C TRP A 159 4.94 -13.06 0.09
N ARG A 160 4.63 -14.35 0.14
CA ARG A 160 3.65 -14.89 1.10
C ARG A 160 4.09 -14.63 2.54
N VAL A 161 5.38 -14.81 2.84
CA VAL A 161 5.94 -14.49 4.16
C VAL A 161 5.84 -12.99 4.45
N LEU A 162 6.17 -12.13 3.49
CA LEU A 162 6.03 -10.68 3.64
C LEU A 162 4.56 -10.26 3.85
N GLY A 163 3.64 -10.86 3.11
CA GLY A 163 2.20 -10.62 3.26
C GLY A 163 1.69 -11.06 4.63
N MET A 164 2.09 -12.24 5.11
CA MET A 164 1.78 -12.70 6.46
C MET A 164 2.35 -11.77 7.54
N ALA A 165 3.61 -11.35 7.40
CA ALA A 165 4.25 -10.40 8.30
C ALA A 165 3.50 -9.05 8.31
N TRP A 166 3.07 -8.59 7.13
CA TRP A 166 2.27 -7.39 6.99
C TRP A 166 0.92 -7.50 7.67
N VAL A 167 0.18 -8.59 7.46
CA VAL A 167 -1.12 -8.83 8.10
C VAL A 167 -0.98 -8.91 9.62
N ALA A 168 0.04 -9.59 10.13
CA ALA A 168 0.33 -9.67 11.56
C ALA A 168 0.64 -8.28 12.15
N TRP A 169 1.46 -7.50 11.45
CA TRP A 169 1.76 -6.12 11.83
C TRP A 169 0.50 -5.24 11.82
N PHE A 170 -0.33 -5.32 10.78
CA PHE A 170 -1.56 -4.55 10.64
C PHE A 170 -2.55 -4.88 11.75
N GLY A 171 -2.72 -6.16 12.08
CA GLY A 171 -3.55 -6.61 13.20
C GLY A 171 -3.06 -6.05 14.54
N TRP A 172 -1.75 -6.10 14.81
CA TRP A 172 -1.18 -5.51 16.03
C TRP A 172 -1.41 -4.00 16.08
N ARG A 173 -0.97 -3.25 15.06
CA ARG A 173 -1.10 -1.78 15.04
C ARG A 173 -2.55 -1.33 15.02
N GLY A 174 -3.45 -2.11 14.44
CA GLY A 174 -4.89 -1.88 14.42
C GLY A 174 -5.46 -1.67 15.82
N PHE A 175 -5.02 -2.41 16.83
CA PHE A 175 -5.46 -2.19 18.22
C PHE A 175 -5.03 -0.83 18.78
N ALA A 176 -3.81 -0.38 18.46
CA ALA A 176 -3.33 0.94 18.88
C ALA A 176 -4.12 2.06 18.19
N TRP A 177 -4.40 1.91 16.89
CA TRP A 177 -5.23 2.87 16.15
C TRP A 177 -6.67 2.89 16.63
N PHE A 178 -7.25 1.74 16.99
CA PHE A 178 -8.60 1.68 17.55
C PHE A 178 -8.70 2.39 18.90
N LYS A 179 -7.71 2.20 19.79
CA LYS A 179 -7.63 2.92 21.07
C LYS A 179 -7.55 4.43 20.85
N TRP A 180 -6.71 4.85 19.91
CA TRP A 180 -6.58 6.27 19.54
C TRP A 180 -7.86 6.84 18.93
N PHE A 181 -8.48 6.14 17.98
CA PHE A 181 -9.76 6.53 17.37
C PHE A 181 -10.85 6.70 18.43
N ARG A 182 -10.99 5.73 19.35
CA ARG A 182 -11.96 5.82 20.44
C ARG A 182 -11.67 7.00 21.37
N ALA A 183 -10.39 7.28 21.66
CA ALA A 183 -10.02 8.44 22.47
C ALA A 183 -10.44 9.75 21.77
N GLU A 184 -10.13 9.91 20.48
CA GLU A 184 -10.42 11.16 19.77
C GLU A 184 -11.90 11.37 19.44
N VAL A 185 -12.64 10.30 19.14
CA VAL A 185 -14.06 10.38 18.76
C VAL A 185 -14.98 10.26 19.98
N GLY A 186 -14.53 9.62 21.07
CA GLY A 186 -15.27 9.49 22.31
C GLY A 186 -15.33 10.77 23.15
N GLU A 187 -14.40 11.70 22.95
CA GLU A 187 -14.43 13.03 23.58
C GLU A 187 -15.64 13.84 23.06
N GLY A 188 -16.69 13.94 23.89
CA GLY A 188 -17.85 14.81 23.66
C GLY A 188 -19.15 14.12 23.23
N GLY A 189 -19.22 12.79 23.21
CA GLY A 189 -20.43 12.02 22.82
C GLY A 189 -20.52 11.72 21.32
N TRP A 190 -21.45 10.85 20.90
CA TRP A 190 -21.56 10.45 19.48
C TRP A 190 -22.32 11.46 18.60
N LEU A 191 -23.29 12.19 19.14
CA LEU A 191 -24.03 13.23 18.43
C LEU A 191 -24.40 14.32 19.45
N ARG A 192 -24.65 15.53 18.95
CA ARG A 192 -25.15 16.68 19.73
C ARG A 192 -26.49 17.15 19.19
#